data_AF-A0A9D8HS50-F1
#
_entry.id   AF-A0A9D8HS50-F1
#
_cell.length_a   1.000
_cell.length_b   1.000
_cell.length_c   1.000
_cell.angle_alpha   90.00
_cell.angle_beta   90.00
_cell.angle_gamma   90.00
#
_symmetry.space_group_name_H-M   'P 1'
#
loop_
_entity.id
_entity.type
_entity.pdbx_description
1 polymer ?
#
loop_
_entity_poly.entity_id
_entity_poly.type
_entity_poly.pdbx_seq_one_letter_code
_entity_poly.pdbx_strand_id
1 'polypeptide(L)'
;MKSMVMDIQIKNKNTIVPYEKDAQFLISRGISLYKQKKYSKALDCFDRAIEINPEFEDAWYNKGLALNKLGKHSEEMDCFDRAIKINPLYYRSWYYKGAVLT
;
A
#
# COMPACT_ATOMS: atom_id res chain seq x y z
N MET A 1 -3.37 28.67 -9.39
CA MET A 1 -2.19 28.33 -10.20
C MET A 1 -2.17 26.83 -10.42
N LYS A 2 -2.64 26.39 -11.60
CA LYS A 2 -2.50 25.02 -12.08
C LYS A 2 -1.03 24.76 -12.41
N SER A 3 -0.58 23.54 -12.11
CA SER A 3 0.41 22.76 -12.85
C SER A 3 1.80 23.37 -13.03
N MET A 4 2.76 22.86 -12.26
CA MET A 4 4.13 22.63 -12.71
C MET A 4 4.52 21.25 -12.15
N VAL A 5 4.09 20.17 -12.83
CA VAL A 5 4.95 19.34 -13.68
C VAL A 5 6.07 18.74 -12.82
N MET A 6 5.87 17.55 -12.25
CA MET A 6 6.23 16.25 -12.86
C MET A 6 7.72 16.05 -13.19
N ASP A 7 8.59 17.00 -12.88
CA ASP A 7 9.99 16.87 -13.26
C ASP A 7 10.87 16.57 -12.04
N ILE A 8 11.47 15.37 -12.12
CA ILE A 8 12.68 14.93 -11.41
C ILE A 8 12.44 14.24 -10.07
N GLN A 9 11.94 13.01 -10.12
CA GLN A 9 12.44 11.96 -9.23
C GLN A 9 13.19 10.91 -10.06
N ILE A 10 14.31 11.37 -10.64
CA ILE A 10 15.35 10.47 -11.12
C ILE A 10 15.97 9.83 -9.88
N LYS A 11 15.60 8.56 -9.65
CA LYS A 11 16.36 7.50 -8.98
C LYS A 11 17.55 8.00 -8.15
N ASN A 12 17.34 8.24 -6.87
CA ASN A 12 18.40 8.05 -5.90
C ASN A 12 17.86 7.23 -4.73
N LYS A 13 18.12 5.92 -4.74
CA LYS A 13 17.66 4.94 -3.74
C LYS A 13 18.18 5.19 -2.31
N ASN A 14 18.92 6.29 -2.08
CA ASN A 14 19.64 6.57 -0.83
C ASN A 14 19.21 7.86 -0.11
N THR A 15 18.23 8.60 -0.62
CA THR A 15 17.65 9.73 0.12
C THR A 15 16.25 9.36 0.57
N ILE A 16 16.14 8.63 1.69
CA ILE A 16 14.85 8.46 2.37
C ILE A 16 14.47 9.83 2.91
N VAL A 17 13.66 10.53 2.16
CA VAL A 17 13.10 11.82 2.53
C VAL A 17 12.30 11.67 3.84
N PRO A 18 12.35 12.62 4.78
CA PRO A 18 11.81 12.42 6.13
C PRO A 18 10.36 11.93 6.17
N TYR A 19 9.53 12.36 5.22
CA TYR A 19 8.13 11.95 5.06
C TYR A 19 7.97 10.47 4.63
N GLU A 20 8.90 9.90 3.86
CA GLU A 20 8.85 8.47 3.52
C GLU A 20 9.09 7.56 4.73
N LYS A 21 9.91 8.01 5.70
CA LYS A 21 10.10 7.28 6.96
C LYS A 21 8.79 7.17 7.74
N ASP A 22 7.97 8.22 7.72
CA ASP A 22 6.68 8.23 8.41
C ASP A 22 5.71 7.22 7.79
N ALA A 23 5.66 7.14 6.46
CA ALA A 23 4.87 6.14 5.75
C ALA A 23 5.37 4.71 6.03
N GLN A 24 6.68 4.46 6.00
CA GLN A 24 7.24 3.13 6.27
C GLN A 24 7.04 2.68 7.73
N PHE A 25 7.09 3.63 8.67
CA PHE A 25 6.70 3.40 10.07
C PHE A 25 5.22 3.01 10.20
N LEU A 26 4.32 3.72 9.50
CA LEU A 26 2.90 3.40 9.49
C LEU A 26 2.62 2.02 8.89
N ILE A 27 3.29 1.64 7.80
CA ILE A 27 3.20 0.29 7.22
C ILE A 27 3.62 -0.76 8.26
N SER A 28 4.77 -0.56 8.92
CA SER A 28 5.27 -1.48 9.94
C SER A 28 4.31 -1.64 11.11
N ARG A 29 3.73 -0.52 11.58
CA ARG A 29 2.71 -0.51 12.62
C ARG A 29 1.42 -1.22 12.16
N GLY A 30 0.98 -0.97 10.92
CA GLY A 30 -0.18 -1.62 10.32
C GLY A 30 -0.02 -3.14 10.25
N ILE A 31 1.16 -3.62 9.81
CA ILE A 31 1.48 -5.06 9.77
C ILE A 31 1.41 -5.68 11.18
N SER A 32 1.94 -4.99 12.20
CA SER A 32 1.86 -5.46 13.59
C SER A 32 0.41 -5.57 14.08
N LEU A 33 -0.43 -4.58 13.77
CA LEU A 33 -1.86 -4.59 14.10
C LEU A 33 -2.62 -5.69 13.35
N TYR A 34 -2.30 -5.92 12.07
CA TYR A 34 -2.86 -6.99 11.28
C TYR A 34 -2.56 -8.37 11.90
N LYS A 35 -1.31 -8.61 12.32
CA LYS A 35 -0.92 -9.84 13.04
C LYS A 35 -1.69 -10.03 14.34
N GLN A 36 -2.08 -8.95 15.01
CA GLN A 36 -2.95 -8.96 16.19
C GLN A 36 -4.45 -9.09 15.85
N LYS A 37 -4.81 -9.34 14.58
CA LYS A 37 -6.19 -9.40 14.07
C LYS A 37 -6.99 -8.10 14.24
N LYS A 38 -6.31 -6.97 14.48
CA LYS A 38 -6.92 -5.63 14.60
C LYS A 38 -7.03 -5.00 13.21
N TYR A 39 -7.79 -5.63 12.32
CA TYR A 39 -7.78 -5.32 10.89
C TYR A 39 -8.22 -3.88 10.57
N SER A 40 -9.24 -3.35 11.24
CA SER A 40 -9.68 -1.95 11.04
C SER A 40 -8.58 -0.94 11.38
N LYS A 41 -7.87 -1.14 12.49
CA LYS A 41 -6.75 -0.26 12.89
C LYS A 41 -5.54 -0.41 11.97
N ALA A 42 -5.34 -1.60 11.41
CA ALA A 42 -4.30 -1.81 10.40
C ALA A 42 -4.63 -1.05 9.11
N LEU A 43 -5.91 -1.07 8.70
CA LEU A 43 -6.42 -0.32 7.55
C LEU A 43 -6.12 1.18 7.69
N ASP A 44 -6.44 1.78 8.84
CA ASP A 44 -6.15 3.20 9.12
C ASP A 44 -4.65 3.53 8.95
N CYS A 45 -3.76 2.60 9.33
CA CYS A 45 -2.33 2.80 9.18
C CYS A 45 -1.91 2.76 7.71
N PHE A 46 -2.45 1.83 6.93
CA PHE A 46 -2.15 1.72 5.50
C PHE A 46 -2.72 2.90 4.71
N ASP A 47 -3.92 3.37 5.04
CA ASP A 47 -4.52 4.55 4.42
C ASP A 47 -3.66 5.79 4.63
N ARG A 48 -3.22 6.04 5.87
CA ARG A 48 -2.30 7.15 6.17
C ARG A 48 -0.94 7.00 5.48
N ALA A 49 -0.44 5.78 5.34
CA ALA A 49 0.81 5.54 4.62
C ALA A 49 0.66 5.87 3.12
N ILE A 50 -0.49 5.54 2.52
CA ILE A 50 -0.84 5.86 1.12
C ILE A 50 -1.03 7.37 0.92
N GLU A 51 -1.63 8.07 1.89
CA GLU A 51 -1.76 9.54 1.84
C GLU A 51 -0.40 10.24 1.82
N ILE A 52 0.58 9.71 2.56
CA ILE A 52 1.95 10.24 2.59
C ILE A 52 2.72 9.86 1.33
N ASN A 53 2.67 8.59 0.93
CA ASN A 53 3.29 8.12 -0.30
C ASN A 53 2.37 7.11 -1.04
N PRO A 54 1.66 7.56 -2.09
CA PRO A 54 0.76 6.69 -2.84
C PRO A 54 1.50 5.68 -3.73
N GLU A 55 2.82 5.81 -3.90
CA GLU A 55 3.66 4.90 -4.69
C GLU A 55 4.26 3.75 -3.86
N PHE A 56 3.90 3.59 -2.58
CA PHE A 56 4.29 2.40 -1.83
C PHE A 56 3.38 1.22 -2.12
N GLU A 57 3.85 0.29 -2.95
CA GLU A 57 3.13 -0.94 -3.29
C GLU A 57 2.84 -1.79 -2.05
N ASP A 58 3.74 -1.78 -1.06
CA ASP A 58 3.57 -2.49 0.20
C ASP A 58 2.34 -1.98 0.98
N ALA A 59 2.06 -0.67 0.97
CA ALA A 59 0.91 -0.12 1.68
C ALA A 59 -0.40 -0.59 1.04
N TRP A 60 -0.50 -0.52 -0.30
CA TRP A 60 -1.65 -1.01 -1.06
C TRP A 60 -1.87 -2.52 -0.89
N TYR A 61 -0.79 -3.31 -0.97
CA TYR A 61 -0.87 -4.75 -0.78
C TYR A 61 -1.38 -5.12 0.62
N ASN A 62 -0.81 -4.53 1.68
CA ASN A 62 -1.23 -4.85 3.04
C ASN A 62 -2.63 -4.30 3.36
N LYS A 63 -3.05 -3.19 2.73
CA LYS A 63 -4.43 -2.71 2.75
C LYS A 63 -5.39 -3.75 2.17
N GLY A 64 -5.08 -4.32 1.00
CA GLY A 64 -5.86 -5.39 0.39
C GLY A 64 -6.04 -6.60 1.31
N LEU A 65 -4.96 -7.06 1.96
CA LEU A 65 -5.04 -8.15 2.95
C LEU A 65 -5.95 -7.82 4.13
N ALA A 66 -5.89 -6.59 4.66
CA ALA A 66 -6.76 -6.16 5.75
C ALA A 66 -8.23 -6.11 5.33
N LEU A 67 -8.52 -5.62 4.12
CA LEU A 67 -9.87 -5.57 3.54
C LEU A 67 -10.46 -6.96 3.33
N ASN A 68 -9.67 -7.92 2.87
CA ASN A 68 -10.07 -9.32 2.75
C ASN A 68 -10.56 -9.87 4.10
N LYS A 69 -9.78 -9.64 5.17
CA LYS A 69 -10.14 -10.09 6.53
C LYS A 69 -11.40 -9.40 7.08
N LEU A 70 -11.80 -8.29 6.49
CA LEU A 70 -13.03 -7.56 6.81
C LEU A 70 -14.19 -7.90 5.85
N GLY A 71 -13.98 -8.78 4.87
CA GLY A 71 -15.01 -9.17 3.87
C GLY A 71 -15.27 -8.11 2.79
N LYS A 72 -14.37 -7.12 2.63
CA LYS A 72 -14.50 -6.01 1.68
C LYS A 72 -13.82 -6.33 0.35
N HIS A 73 -14.35 -7.32 -0.37
CA HIS A 73 -13.68 -7.89 -1.55
C HIS A 73 -13.57 -6.95 -2.75
N SER A 74 -14.51 -6.03 -2.95
CA SER A 74 -14.43 -5.03 -4.03
C SER A 74 -13.25 -4.08 -3.84
N GLU A 75 -13.14 -3.49 -2.65
CA GLU A 75 -12.04 -2.59 -2.27
C GLU A 75 -10.68 -3.32 -2.24
N GLU A 76 -10.68 -4.61 -1.90
CA GLU A 76 -9.48 -5.47 -1.93
C GLU A 76 -8.90 -5.58 -3.35
N MET A 77 -9.74 -5.86 -4.35
CA MET A 77 -9.29 -5.98 -5.74
C MET A 77 -8.63 -4.69 -6.24
N ASP A 78 -9.24 -3.54 -5.95
CA ASP A 78 -8.70 -2.23 -6.32
C ASP A 78 -7.31 -2.01 -5.70
N CYS A 79 -7.10 -2.45 -4.46
CA CYS A 79 -5.81 -2.33 -3.79
C CYS A 79 -4.72 -3.18 -4.45
N PHE A 80 -5.02 -4.42 -4.82
CA PHE A 80 -4.04 -5.26 -5.53
C PHE A 80 -3.74 -4.74 -6.94
N ASP A 81 -4.74 -4.21 -7.64
CA ASP A 81 -4.55 -3.59 -8.95
C ASP A 81 -3.66 -2.35 -8.86
N ARG A 82 -3.82 -1.53 -7.82
CA ARG A 82 -2.92 -0.41 -7.54
C ARG A 82 -1.50 -0.86 -7.24
N ALA A 83 -1.32 -1.87 -6.39
CA ALA A 83 0.01 -2.42 -6.08
C ALA A 83 0.71 -2.97 -7.34
N ILE A 84 -0.01 -3.69 -8.21
CA ILE A 84 0.51 -4.20 -9.49
C ILE A 84 0.85 -3.05 -10.45
N LYS A 85 0.00 -2.02 -10.52
CA LYS A 85 0.26 -0.87 -11.39
C LYS A 85 1.52 -0.10 -10.99
N ILE A 86 1.79 0.01 -9.68
CA ILE A 86 3.00 0.64 -9.14
C ILE A 86 4.22 -0.23 -9.41
N ASN A 87 4.15 -1.51 -9.03
CA ASN A 87 5.24 -2.46 -9.22
C ASN A 87 4.70 -3.76 -9.85
N PRO A 88 4.76 -3.88 -11.19
CA PRO A 88 4.25 -5.05 -11.90
C PRO A 88 4.96 -6.36 -11.52
N LEU A 89 6.19 -6.28 -10.98
CA LEU A 89 6.99 -7.42 -10.54
C LEU A 89 6.72 -7.81 -9.08
N TYR A 90 5.79 -7.14 -8.40
CA TYR A 90 5.41 -7.48 -7.04
C TYR A 90 4.56 -8.76 -7.02
N TYR A 91 5.26 -9.90 -7.10
CA TYR A 91 4.71 -11.24 -7.30
C TYR A 91 3.61 -11.62 -6.30
N ARG A 92 3.67 -11.06 -5.08
CA ARG A 92 2.66 -11.32 -4.04
C ARG A 92 1.28 -10.79 -4.45
N SER A 93 1.18 -9.62 -5.07
CA SER A 93 -0.12 -9.07 -5.45
C SER A 93 -0.82 -9.91 -6.52
N TRP A 94 -0.08 -10.48 -7.46
CA TRP A 94 -0.64 -11.39 -8.47
C TRP A 94 -1.20 -12.68 -7.88
N TYR A 95 -0.49 -13.28 -6.92
CA TYR A 95 -0.94 -14.47 -6.22
C TYR A 95 -2.29 -14.24 -5.51
N TYR A 96 -2.41 -13.13 -4.77
CA TYR A 96 -3.65 -12.85 -4.05
C TYR A 96 -4.79 -12.42 -4.97
N LYS A 97 -4.52 -11.70 -6.06
CA LYS A 97 -5.55 -11.41 -7.07
C LYS A 97 -6.15 -12.69 -7.65
N GLY A 98 -5.32 -13.69 -7.93
CA GLY A 98 -5.80 -15.02 -8.35
C GLY A 98 -6.69 -15.68 -7.31
N ALA A 99 -6.31 -15.62 -6.03
CA ALA A 99 -7.07 -16.21 -4.93
C ALA A 99 -8.42 -15.55 -4.64
N VAL A 100 -8.59 -14.26 -4.95
CA VAL A 100 -9.88 -13.56 -4.81
C VAL A 100 -10.84 -13.93 -5.95
N LEU A 101 -10.31 -14.29 -7.12
CA LEU A 101 -11.10 -14.58 -8.33
C LEU A 101 -11.49 -16.06 -8.49
N THR A 102 -11.02 -16.95 -7.62
CA THR A 102 -11.35 -18.38 -7.58
C THR A 102 -12.36 -18.70 -6.50
#